data_AF-A0AAV5MI85-F1
#
_entry.id   AF-A0AAV5MI85-F1
#
_cell.length_a   1.000
_cell.length_b   1.000
_cell.length_c   1.000
_cell.angle_alpha   90.00
_cell.angle_beta   90.00
_cell.angle_gamma   90.00
#
_symmetry.space_group_name_H-M   'P 1'
#
loop_
_entity.id
_entity.type
_entity.pdbx_description
1 polymer ?
#
loop_
_entity_poly.entity_id
_entity_poly.type
_entity_poly.pdbx_seq_one_letter_code
_entity_poly.pdbx_strand_id
1 'polypeptide(L)'
;MHALEKRHLPLEDEVEIVSAISAILGSVSNRELQNALLTRLLSSSYEAVKKLIDDDNHSLRQNPALYTQVLNSATRGLHRMGIVFSHLISPLPSEPSSDDPILGLLRIFWPMLEKLFRSEHMENGSLSAAACRALSLAIQSSGQQCMVLLPKILDWLSSNFLSFQSHDCYVRTASVVIEEFGHKEEYAPLFITTFERFTQASSVMGLNSSYICDQEPDLVEAYTNFASIFVRGTRKEVLAASGAILEISFQKAAIWCTAMHRGAALAAMSYLSCFLEIGLSSLLESEGSFSTIAIHVISHSGEGLVSNIVYALLGVSAMSRVHKCATILQQLAAICSLSERTIWKAILGWESLHAWLLAAVQALPVEYLRQGEVETLVPIWLNALGGAASDYLESKSCNGVKSDYGHMQGKGGRVLKRLIREFADGHRNIPNLT
;
A
#
# COMPACT_ATOMS: atom_id res chain seq x y z
N MET A 1 47.81 27.18 5.90
CA MET A 1 46.56 26.76 6.55
C MET A 1 45.49 26.66 5.48
N HIS A 2 45.27 25.48 4.91
CA HIS A 2 44.10 25.24 4.08
C HIS A 2 42.88 25.27 5.00
N ALA A 3 41.92 26.15 4.70
CA ALA A 3 40.60 26.09 5.29
C ALA A 3 40.03 24.71 4.98
N LEU A 4 39.86 23.88 6.01
CA LEU A 4 39.01 22.70 5.94
C LEU A 4 37.60 23.23 5.65
N GLU A 5 37.24 23.31 4.37
CA GLU A 5 35.84 23.40 3.97
C GLU A 5 35.08 22.36 4.78
N LYS A 6 34.01 22.77 5.47
CA LYS A 6 33.11 21.87 6.19
C LYS A 6 32.50 20.90 5.17
N ARG A 7 33.22 19.83 4.86
CA ARG A 7 32.70 18.73 4.04
C ARG A 7 31.63 18.04 4.86
N HIS A 8 30.39 18.19 4.41
CA HIS A 8 29.31 17.36 4.91
C HIS A 8 29.59 15.93 4.46
N LEU A 9 29.47 14.98 5.39
CA LEU A 9 29.53 13.57 5.05
C LEU A 9 28.44 13.27 4.00
N PRO A 10 28.70 12.36 3.04
CA PRO A 10 27.65 11.75 2.24
C PRO A 10 26.49 11.26 3.14
N LEU A 11 25.27 11.28 2.62
CA LEU A 11 24.10 10.88 3.41
C LEU A 11 24.20 9.40 3.84
N GLU A 12 24.75 8.55 2.98
CA GLU A 12 24.96 7.11 3.24
C GLU A 12 25.91 6.89 4.43
N ASP A 13 27.10 7.50 4.40
CA ASP A 13 28.07 7.42 5.52
C ASP A 13 27.47 7.95 6.83
N GLU A 14 26.69 9.04 6.75
CA GLU A 14 26.02 9.59 7.92
C GLU A 14 24.96 8.63 8.49
N VAL A 15 24.21 7.94 7.63
CA VAL A 15 23.22 6.94 8.05
C VAL A 15 23.93 5.81 8.82
N GLU A 16 25.02 5.27 8.27
CA GLU A 16 25.78 4.17 8.90
C GLU A 16 26.37 4.58 10.26
N ILE A 17 26.98 5.77 10.34
CA ILE A 17 27.58 6.28 11.58
C ILE A 17 26.50 6.49 12.64
N VAL A 18 25.38 7.12 12.29
CA VAL A 18 24.29 7.36 13.24
C VAL A 18 23.67 6.04 13.67
N SER A 19 23.45 5.09 12.76
CA SER A 19 22.97 3.75 13.09
C SER A 19 23.88 3.03 14.08
N ALA A 20 25.20 3.05 13.87
CA ALA A 20 26.17 2.43 14.77
C ALA A 20 26.15 3.08 16.17
N ILE A 21 26.13 4.43 16.24
CA ILE A 21 26.03 5.16 17.50
C ILE A 21 24.71 4.83 18.20
N SER A 22 23.59 4.85 17.48
CA SER A 22 22.26 4.55 18.02
C SER A 22 22.16 3.13 18.57
N ALA A 23 22.74 2.15 17.88
CA ALA A 23 22.80 0.77 18.35
C ALA A 23 23.58 0.64 19.68
N ILE A 24 24.73 1.32 19.78
CA ILE A 24 25.52 1.36 21.03
C ILE A 24 24.71 2.04 22.14
N LEU A 25 24.10 3.20 21.86
CA LEU A 25 23.28 3.92 22.83
C LEU A 25 22.06 3.11 23.27
N GLY A 26 21.45 2.34 22.37
CA GLY A 26 20.34 1.42 22.67
C GLY A 26 20.69 0.35 23.70
N SER A 27 21.97 -0.04 23.79
CA SER A 27 22.47 -1.04 24.74
C SER A 27 22.81 -0.48 26.14
N VAL A 28 22.74 0.84 26.34
CA VAL A 28 23.05 1.47 27.63
C VAL A 28 21.95 1.16 28.65
N SER A 29 22.34 0.53 29.77
CA SER A 29 21.40 0.09 30.82
C SER A 29 20.87 1.24 31.70
N ASN A 30 21.67 2.28 31.91
CA ASN A 30 21.25 3.46 32.66
C ASN A 30 20.36 4.36 31.79
N ARG A 31 19.06 4.41 32.09
CA ARG A 31 18.05 5.13 31.30
C ARG A 31 18.25 6.64 31.30
N GLU A 32 18.62 7.24 32.42
CA GLU A 32 18.91 8.68 32.48
C GLU A 32 20.10 9.06 31.59
N LEU A 33 21.18 8.28 31.66
CA LEU A 33 22.36 8.48 30.83
C LEU A 33 22.04 8.24 29.35
N GLN A 34 21.31 7.17 29.04
CA GLN A 34 20.84 6.86 27.69
C GLN A 34 20.04 8.04 27.12
N ASN A 35 19.08 8.57 27.88
CA ASN A 35 18.26 9.72 27.48
C ASN A 35 19.12 10.96 27.24
N ALA A 36 20.03 11.30 28.16
CA ALA A 36 20.93 12.44 28.00
C ALA A 36 21.81 12.32 26.74
N LEU A 37 22.33 11.12 26.45
CA LEU A 37 23.16 10.87 25.27
C LEU A 37 22.35 10.94 23.96
N LEU A 38 21.13 10.40 23.94
CA LEU A 38 20.22 10.46 22.80
C LEU A 38 19.79 11.91 22.51
N THR A 39 19.42 12.68 23.54
CA THR A 39 19.11 14.11 23.39
C THR A 39 20.32 14.87 22.86
N ARG A 40 21.52 14.58 23.35
CA ARG A 40 22.75 15.23 22.86
C ARG A 40 23.01 14.89 21.39
N LEU A 41 22.84 13.63 20.99
CA LEU A 41 23.00 13.17 19.61
C LEU A 41 22.04 13.91 18.65
N LEU A 42 20.79 14.10 19.08
CA LEU A 42 19.75 14.72 18.26
C LEU A 42 19.67 16.25 18.38
N SER A 43 20.39 16.88 19.32
CA SER A 43 20.35 18.33 19.56
C SER A 43 20.50 19.17 18.29
N SER A 44 21.54 18.91 17.49
CA SER A 44 21.77 19.63 16.22
C SER A 44 20.67 19.39 15.18
N SER A 45 20.06 18.21 15.18
CA SER A 45 18.94 17.87 14.30
C SER A 45 17.68 18.64 14.71
N TYR A 46 17.41 18.74 16.01
CA TYR A 46 16.29 19.51 16.54
C TYR A 46 16.42 21.00 16.24
N GLU A 47 17.61 21.57 16.44
CA GLU A 47 17.85 22.98 16.11
C GLU A 47 17.75 23.26 14.60
N ALA A 48 18.17 22.32 13.74
CA ALA A 48 18.04 22.48 12.30
C ALA A 48 16.58 22.57 11.83
N VAL A 49 15.70 21.71 12.38
CA VAL A 49 14.27 21.74 12.06
C VAL A 49 13.59 22.95 12.70
N LYS A 50 13.94 23.27 13.95
CA LYS A 50 13.40 24.45 14.66
C LYS A 50 13.73 25.73 13.92
N LYS A 51 14.97 25.89 13.43
CA LYS A 51 15.38 27.04 12.62
C LYS A 51 14.49 27.21 11.38
N LEU A 52 14.13 26.11 10.72
CA LEU A 52 13.23 26.16 9.57
C LEU A 52 11.81 26.63 9.96
N ILE A 53 11.30 26.19 11.11
CA ILE A 53 9.92 26.47 11.56
C ILE A 53 9.78 27.87 12.16
N ASP A 54 10.80 28.36 12.88
CA ASP A 54 10.74 29.62 13.63
C ASP A 54 11.14 30.85 12.78
N ASP A 55 11.90 30.66 11.70
CA ASP A 55 12.28 31.76 10.80
C ASP A 55 11.09 32.18 9.91
N ASP A 56 10.84 33.49 9.81
CA ASP A 56 9.70 34.04 9.06
C ASP A 56 9.75 33.59 7.59
N ASN A 57 8.74 32.84 7.12
CA ASN A 57 8.66 32.22 5.78
C ASN A 57 9.03 33.18 4.65
N HIS A 58 8.59 34.43 4.76
CA HIS A 58 8.82 35.46 3.75
C HIS A 58 10.28 35.93 3.71
N SER A 59 10.98 35.94 4.84
CA SER A 59 12.37 36.39 4.93
C SER A 59 13.35 35.35 4.37
N LEU A 60 13.13 34.07 4.66
CA LEU A 60 13.95 32.98 4.13
C LEU A 60 13.76 32.80 2.62
N ARG A 61 12.52 32.88 2.13
CA ARG A 61 12.23 32.75 0.69
C ARG A 61 12.81 33.88 -0.16
N GLN A 62 13.14 35.04 0.43
CA GLN A 62 13.86 36.12 -0.26
C GLN A 62 15.33 35.76 -0.57
N ASN A 63 15.90 34.74 0.09
CA ASN A 63 17.22 34.22 -0.22
C ASN A 63 17.18 32.70 -0.52
N PRO A 64 16.96 32.30 -1.78
CA PRO A 64 16.79 30.90 -2.17
C PRO A 64 17.97 29.99 -1.78
N ALA A 65 19.20 30.51 -1.78
CA ALA A 65 20.38 29.73 -1.43
C ALA A 65 20.42 29.39 0.07
N LEU A 66 20.17 30.39 0.92
CA LEU A 66 20.07 30.16 2.38
C LEU A 66 18.88 29.25 2.72
N TYR A 67 17.73 29.46 2.07
CA TYR A 67 16.55 28.62 2.27
C TYR A 67 16.83 27.15 1.93
N THR A 68 17.46 26.89 0.77
CA THR A 68 17.84 25.53 0.37
C THR A 68 18.81 24.89 1.36
N GLN A 69 19.76 25.66 1.90
CA GLN A 69 20.69 25.16 2.92
C GLN A 69 19.98 24.78 4.23
N VAL A 70 19.03 25.61 4.68
CA VAL A 70 18.23 25.34 5.89
C VAL A 70 17.34 24.12 5.68
N LEU A 71 16.65 24.03 4.54
CA LEU A 71 15.84 22.86 4.16
C LEU A 71 16.66 21.57 4.16
N ASN A 72 17.83 21.56 3.52
CA ASN A 72 18.71 20.39 3.47
C ASN A 72 19.18 19.98 4.87
N SER A 73 19.48 20.96 5.72
CA SER A 73 19.89 20.71 7.11
C SER A 73 18.75 20.09 7.92
N ALA A 74 17.53 20.61 7.78
CA ALA A 74 16.33 20.06 8.44
C ALA A 74 16.00 18.64 7.94
N THR A 75 16.07 18.41 6.63
CA THR A 75 15.85 17.09 5.99
C THR A 75 16.83 16.05 6.55
N ARG A 76 18.13 16.38 6.61
CA ARG A 76 19.14 15.50 7.23
C ARG A 76 18.87 15.28 8.71
N GLY A 77 18.47 16.33 9.43
CA GLY A 77 18.06 16.24 10.83
C GLY A 77 16.95 15.21 11.06
N LEU A 78 15.90 15.26 10.24
CA LEU A 78 14.78 14.30 10.28
C LEU A 78 15.22 12.87 9.98
N HIS A 79 16.09 12.66 8.98
CA HIS A 79 16.65 11.33 8.70
C HIS A 79 17.39 10.76 9.91
N ARG A 80 18.23 11.56 10.57
CA ARG A 80 18.94 11.14 11.78
C ARG A 80 17.98 10.80 12.92
N MET A 81 16.92 11.59 13.12
CA MET A 81 15.87 11.29 14.12
C MET A 81 15.20 9.95 13.84
N GLY A 82 14.81 9.69 12.59
CA GLY A 82 14.22 8.42 12.19
C GLY A 82 15.14 7.22 12.46
N ILE A 83 16.42 7.32 12.12
CA ILE A 83 17.42 6.28 12.39
C ILE A 83 17.53 6.02 13.89
N VAL A 84 17.62 7.07 14.70
CA VAL A 84 17.67 6.92 16.16
C VAL A 84 16.45 6.16 16.65
N PHE A 85 15.23 6.52 16.23
CA PHE A 85 14.03 5.77 16.59
C PHE A 85 14.13 4.29 16.19
N SER A 86 14.55 3.98 14.96
CA SER A 86 14.60 2.59 14.47
C SER A 86 15.51 1.63 15.26
N HIS A 87 16.44 2.18 16.06
CA HIS A 87 17.32 1.41 16.92
C HIS A 87 16.88 1.36 18.39
N LEU A 88 15.82 2.11 18.75
CA LEU A 88 15.24 2.08 20.09
C LEU A 88 14.14 1.03 20.12
N ILE A 89 14.43 -0.10 20.77
CA ILE A 89 13.47 -1.19 20.94
C ILE A 89 12.54 -0.84 22.11
N SER A 90 11.22 -0.84 21.87
CA SER A 90 10.24 -0.77 22.96
C SER A 90 10.37 -2.02 23.85
N PRO A 91 10.59 -1.89 25.17
CA PRO A 91 10.52 -3.05 26.06
C PRO A 91 9.08 -3.64 26.05
N LEU A 92 8.97 -4.95 26.31
CA LEU A 92 7.70 -5.67 26.53
C LEU A 92 6.78 -4.86 27.47
N PRO A 93 5.44 -4.98 27.41
CA PRO A 93 4.52 -4.07 28.10
C PRO A 93 4.55 -4.33 29.62
N SER A 94 5.58 -3.81 30.28
CA SER A 94 5.55 -3.39 31.66
C SER A 94 5.11 -1.93 31.71
N GLU A 95 4.52 -1.52 32.82
CA GLU A 95 4.02 -0.15 33.03
C GLU A 95 5.01 0.91 32.52
N PRO A 96 4.52 1.97 31.85
CA PRO A 96 5.38 3.02 31.31
C PRO A 96 6.09 3.73 32.47
N SER A 97 7.36 3.40 32.68
CA SER A 97 8.23 4.19 33.55
C SER A 97 8.42 5.58 32.93
N SER A 98 8.44 6.64 33.75
CA SER A 98 8.73 8.02 33.31
C SER A 98 10.05 8.17 32.54
N ASP A 99 10.93 7.19 32.65
CA ASP A 99 12.29 7.20 32.13
C ASP A 99 12.44 6.48 30.80
N ASP A 100 11.33 6.07 30.16
CA ASP A 100 11.36 5.44 28.84
C ASP A 100 11.98 6.39 27.79
N PRO A 101 13.11 6.00 27.17
CA PRO A 101 13.78 6.80 26.16
C PRO A 101 12.90 7.16 24.96
N ILE A 102 12.03 6.24 24.53
CA ILE A 102 11.18 6.45 23.36
C ILE A 102 10.14 7.52 23.69
N LEU A 103 9.51 7.43 24.87
CA LEU A 103 8.55 8.43 25.33
C LEU A 103 9.20 9.80 25.51
N GLY A 104 10.41 9.85 26.07
CA GLY A 104 11.20 11.08 26.22
C GLY A 104 11.48 11.76 24.89
N LEU A 105 11.91 11.00 23.88
CA LEU A 105 12.16 11.53 22.54
C LEU A 105 10.87 11.93 21.82
N LEU A 106 9.79 11.16 21.94
CA LEU A 106 8.49 11.49 21.35
C LEU A 106 7.94 12.81 21.88
N ARG A 107 8.12 13.12 23.17
CA ARG A 107 7.68 14.39 23.78
C ARG A 107 8.33 15.62 23.15
N ILE A 108 9.54 15.49 22.63
CA ILE A 108 10.26 16.58 21.94
C ILE A 108 9.96 16.54 20.45
N PHE A 109 9.98 15.34 19.86
CA PHE A 109 9.82 15.12 18.43
C PHE A 109 8.42 15.51 17.94
N TRP A 110 7.36 15.08 18.62
CA TRP A 110 6.00 15.29 18.14
C TRP A 110 5.61 16.77 18.01
N PRO A 111 5.78 17.65 19.03
CA PRO A 111 5.38 19.06 18.91
C PRO A 111 6.12 19.79 17.78
N MET A 112 7.39 19.44 17.54
CA MET A 112 8.16 20.01 16.45
C MET A 112 7.65 19.51 15.09
N LEU A 113 7.37 18.21 14.96
CA LEU A 113 6.83 17.64 13.74
C LEU A 113 5.42 18.16 13.44
N GLU A 114 4.57 18.35 14.46
CA GLU A 114 3.23 18.93 14.34
C GLU A 114 3.30 20.37 13.80
N LYS A 115 4.27 21.17 14.26
CA LYS A 115 4.52 22.51 13.69
C LYS A 115 5.04 22.42 12.26
N LEU A 116 5.92 21.48 11.95
CA LEU A 116 6.46 21.29 10.60
C LEU A 116 5.34 20.95 9.60
N PHE A 117 4.47 20.00 9.94
CA PHE A 117 3.34 19.60 9.11
C PHE A 117 2.30 20.70 8.87
N ARG A 118 2.30 21.75 9.72
CA ARG A 118 1.48 22.96 9.56
C ARG A 118 2.11 24.01 8.65
N SER A 119 3.39 23.88 8.34
CA SER A 119 4.15 24.90 7.62
C SER A 119 4.03 24.74 6.10
N GLU A 120 4.22 25.85 5.37
CA GLU A 120 4.29 25.83 3.91
C GLU A 120 5.53 25.11 3.38
N HIS A 121 6.51 24.79 4.23
CA HIS A 121 7.71 24.04 3.82
C HIS A 121 7.39 22.61 3.38
N MET A 122 6.23 22.07 3.77
CA MET A 122 5.75 20.75 3.35
C MET A 122 5.39 20.67 1.86
N GLU A 123 5.39 21.79 1.15
CA GLU A 123 5.39 21.80 -0.32
C GLU A 123 6.67 21.18 -0.89
N ASN A 124 7.77 21.15 -0.13
CA ASN A 124 8.98 20.47 -0.56
C ASN A 124 8.87 18.94 -0.35
N GLY A 125 8.80 18.18 -1.44
CA GLY A 125 8.67 16.72 -1.40
C GLY A 125 9.79 16.00 -0.64
N SER A 126 11.04 16.49 -0.68
CA SER A 126 12.15 15.85 0.04
C SER A 126 12.03 16.00 1.56
N LEU A 127 11.60 17.17 2.02
CA LEU A 127 11.32 17.42 3.44
C LEU A 127 10.11 16.60 3.90
N SER A 128 9.04 16.58 3.10
CA SER A 128 7.85 15.76 3.36
C SER A 128 8.18 14.29 3.51
N ALA A 129 8.98 13.74 2.59
CA ALA A 129 9.44 12.36 2.64
C ALA A 129 10.30 12.08 3.87
N ALA A 130 11.22 12.98 4.24
CA ALA A 130 12.06 12.82 5.42
C ALA A 130 11.25 12.87 6.73
N ALA A 131 10.29 13.80 6.83
CA ALA A 131 9.38 13.94 7.97
C ALA A 131 8.49 12.70 8.13
N CYS A 132 7.88 12.25 7.03
CA CYS A 132 7.07 11.04 6.96
C CYS A 132 7.87 9.80 7.36
N ARG A 133 9.08 9.62 6.81
CA ARG A 133 9.96 8.49 7.14
C ARG A 133 10.38 8.50 8.61
N ALA A 134 10.73 9.66 9.16
CA ALA A 134 11.06 9.78 10.58
C ALA A 134 9.87 9.41 11.46
N LEU A 135 8.66 9.85 11.09
CA LEU A 135 7.42 9.51 11.78
C LEU A 135 7.09 8.01 11.71
N SER A 136 7.23 7.38 10.53
CA SER A 136 7.03 5.92 10.38
C SER A 136 7.92 5.13 11.33
N LEU A 137 9.20 5.47 11.39
CA LEU A 137 10.16 4.80 12.28
C LEU A 137 9.83 5.06 13.75
N ALA A 138 9.40 6.28 14.11
CA ALA A 138 8.94 6.60 15.45
C ALA A 138 7.70 5.78 15.84
N ILE A 139 6.73 5.62 14.94
CA ILE A 139 5.50 4.82 15.16
C ILE A 139 5.87 3.36 15.43
N GLN A 140 6.63 2.74 14.53
CA GLN A 140 7.04 1.33 14.65
C GLN A 140 7.83 1.06 15.93
N SER A 141 8.68 2.01 16.33
CA SER A 141 9.53 1.84 17.50
C SER A 141 8.78 2.07 18.82
N SER A 142 7.75 2.93 18.81
CA SER A 142 7.00 3.31 20.02
C SER A 142 5.77 2.47 20.31
N GLY A 143 5.24 1.77 19.31
CA GLY A 143 4.08 0.89 19.46
C GLY A 143 2.92 1.58 20.20
N GLN A 144 2.46 0.98 21.29
CA GLN A 144 1.29 1.49 22.05
C GLN A 144 1.47 2.92 22.57
N GLN A 145 2.70 3.41 22.78
CA GLN A 145 2.94 4.77 23.27
C GLN A 145 2.52 5.85 22.26
N CYS A 146 2.40 5.49 20.98
CA CYS A 146 1.95 6.41 19.92
C CYS A 146 0.41 6.55 19.87
N MET A 147 -0.35 5.67 20.55
CA MET A 147 -1.81 5.60 20.39
C MET A 147 -2.54 6.92 20.64
N VAL A 148 -2.12 7.66 21.67
CA VAL A 148 -2.73 8.95 22.04
C VAL A 148 -2.55 10.01 20.93
N LEU A 149 -1.54 9.85 20.07
CA LEU A 149 -1.25 10.76 18.97
C LEU A 149 -1.96 10.37 17.66
N LEU A 150 -2.52 9.17 17.55
CA LEU A 150 -3.09 8.65 16.31
C LEU A 150 -4.14 9.55 15.66
N PRO A 151 -5.11 10.13 16.39
CA PRO A 151 -6.08 11.05 15.80
C PRO A 151 -5.42 12.23 15.09
N LYS A 152 -4.40 12.82 15.73
CA LYS A 152 -3.65 13.93 15.14
C LYS A 152 -2.82 13.47 13.96
N ILE A 153 -2.09 12.35 14.09
CA ILE A 153 -1.24 11.81 13.03
C ILE A 153 -2.06 11.59 11.74
N LEU A 154 -3.16 10.86 11.83
CA LEU A 154 -3.97 10.52 10.65
C LEU A 154 -4.69 11.74 10.05
N ASP A 155 -5.12 12.69 10.89
CA ASP A 155 -5.66 13.96 10.40
C ASP A 155 -4.61 14.79 9.65
N TRP A 156 -3.38 14.86 10.16
CA TRP A 156 -2.26 15.55 9.51
C TRP A 156 -1.85 14.91 8.19
N LEU A 157 -1.73 13.57 8.16
CA LEU A 157 -1.34 12.82 6.95
C LEU A 157 -2.39 12.99 5.85
N SER A 158 -3.68 12.83 6.19
CA SER A 158 -4.76 12.97 5.21
C SER A 158 -4.92 14.41 4.73
N SER A 159 -4.84 15.41 5.62
CA SER A 159 -4.95 16.82 5.25
C SER A 159 -3.76 17.30 4.41
N ASN A 160 -2.53 16.92 4.75
CA ASN A 160 -1.37 17.27 3.93
C ASN A 160 -1.39 16.60 2.58
N PHE A 161 -1.82 15.33 2.49
CA PHE A 161 -1.98 14.69 1.20
C PHE A 161 -2.96 15.44 0.31
N LEU A 162 -4.11 15.88 0.84
CA LEU A 162 -5.09 16.67 0.07
C LEU A 162 -4.50 17.99 -0.46
N SER A 163 -3.60 18.62 0.29
CA SER A 163 -2.89 19.84 -0.12
C SER A 163 -1.74 19.58 -1.11
N PHE A 164 -1.03 18.47 -0.96
CA PHE A 164 0.18 18.12 -1.71
C PHE A 164 0.08 16.71 -2.30
N GLN A 165 -0.81 16.55 -3.28
CA GLN A 165 -1.27 15.25 -3.74
C GLN A 165 -0.24 14.42 -4.54
N SER A 166 0.87 15.03 -4.95
CA SER A 166 2.03 14.32 -5.51
C SER A 166 2.94 13.70 -4.44
N HIS A 167 2.73 14.03 -3.16
CA HIS A 167 3.55 13.50 -2.06
C HIS A 167 2.96 12.19 -1.53
N ASP A 168 3.31 11.10 -2.19
CA ASP A 168 2.88 9.75 -1.82
C ASP A 168 3.31 9.32 -0.39
N CYS A 169 4.32 9.99 0.18
CA CYS A 169 4.89 9.67 1.48
C CYS A 169 3.87 9.72 2.62
N TYR A 170 2.82 10.55 2.48
CA TYR A 170 1.73 10.61 3.45
C TYR A 170 0.91 9.31 3.46
N VAL A 171 0.62 8.76 2.29
CA VAL A 171 -0.10 7.49 2.11
C VAL A 171 0.77 6.32 2.60
N ARG A 172 2.07 6.34 2.27
CA ARG A 172 3.05 5.35 2.77
C ARG A 172 3.15 5.38 4.30
N THR A 173 3.14 6.56 4.92
CA THR A 173 3.18 6.68 6.40
C THR A 173 1.89 6.20 7.05
N ALA A 174 0.74 6.53 6.46
CA ALA A 174 -0.54 6.02 6.94
C ALA A 174 -0.62 4.49 6.85
N SER A 175 0.04 3.88 5.87
CA SER A 175 0.14 2.41 5.78
C SER A 175 0.80 1.81 7.02
N VAL A 176 1.87 2.43 7.51
CA VAL A 176 2.54 2.03 8.76
C VAL A 176 1.60 2.17 9.96
N VAL A 177 0.80 3.23 10.02
CA VAL A 177 -0.21 3.40 11.08
C VAL A 177 -1.23 2.25 11.06
N ILE A 178 -1.74 1.88 9.88
CA ILE A 178 -2.72 0.80 9.76
C ILE A 178 -2.09 -0.56 10.05
N GLU A 179 -0.84 -0.79 9.66
CA GLU A 179 -0.12 -2.03 9.96
C GLU A 179 0.07 -2.22 11.47
N GLU A 180 0.42 -1.15 12.20
CA GLU A 180 0.63 -1.21 13.65
C GLU A 180 -0.68 -1.22 14.46
N PHE A 181 -1.70 -0.47 14.03
CA PHE A 181 -2.89 -0.22 14.86
C PHE A 181 -4.23 -0.59 14.21
N GLY A 182 -4.27 -1.11 12.99
CA GLY A 182 -5.51 -1.43 12.27
C GLY A 182 -6.44 -2.40 13.00
N HIS A 183 -5.89 -3.22 13.90
CA HIS A 183 -6.63 -4.15 14.75
C HIS A 183 -7.35 -3.49 15.95
N LYS A 184 -7.11 -2.20 16.21
CA LYS A 184 -7.68 -1.42 17.33
C LYS A 184 -9.05 -0.85 16.94
N GLU A 185 -10.08 -1.43 17.52
CA GLU A 185 -11.48 -1.11 17.21
C GLU A 185 -11.87 0.32 17.55
N GLU A 186 -11.31 0.89 18.62
CA GLU A 186 -11.59 2.25 19.08
C GLU A 186 -11.20 3.34 18.05
N TYR A 187 -10.30 3.03 17.11
CA TYR A 187 -9.87 3.93 16.04
C TYR A 187 -10.47 3.59 14.67
N ALA A 188 -11.40 2.63 14.60
CA ALA A 188 -12.01 2.21 13.34
C ALA A 188 -12.60 3.39 12.51
N PRO A 189 -13.37 4.34 13.09
CA PRO A 189 -13.88 5.47 12.31
C PRO A 189 -12.77 6.32 11.68
N LEU A 190 -11.66 6.50 12.40
CA LEU A 190 -10.52 7.29 11.94
C LEU A 190 -9.81 6.61 10.75
N PHE A 191 -9.66 5.29 10.78
CA PHE A 191 -9.09 4.53 9.66
C PHE A 191 -9.96 4.63 8.41
N ILE A 192 -11.28 4.51 8.58
CA ILE A 192 -12.25 4.64 7.47
C ILE A 192 -12.18 6.05 6.87
N THR A 193 -12.26 7.10 7.69
CA THR A 193 -12.17 8.49 7.22
C THR A 193 -10.84 8.79 6.54
N THR A 194 -9.74 8.22 7.01
CA THR A 194 -8.43 8.38 6.36
C THR A 194 -8.43 7.74 4.96
N PHE A 195 -8.93 6.51 4.84
CA PHE A 195 -9.03 5.82 3.56
C PHE A 195 -9.96 6.55 2.60
N GLU A 196 -11.08 7.08 3.11
CA GLU A 196 -12.01 7.92 2.34
C GLU A 196 -11.31 9.15 1.79
N ARG A 197 -10.61 9.93 2.63
CA ARG A 197 -9.89 11.13 2.21
C ARG A 197 -8.83 10.85 1.15
N PHE A 198 -8.07 9.77 1.28
CA PHE A 198 -7.11 9.36 0.25
C PHE A 198 -7.79 8.94 -1.05
N THR A 199 -8.86 8.14 -0.96
CA THR A 199 -9.57 7.64 -2.14
C THR A 199 -10.25 8.76 -2.92
N GLN A 200 -10.81 9.75 -2.21
CA GLN A 200 -11.52 10.89 -2.80
C GLN A 200 -10.59 12.03 -3.24
N ALA A 201 -9.28 11.94 -2.99
CA ALA A 201 -8.33 12.95 -3.44
C ALA A 201 -8.32 13.04 -4.98
N SER A 202 -8.27 14.25 -5.52
CA SER A 202 -8.33 14.51 -6.98
C SER A 202 -7.27 13.75 -7.79
N SER A 203 -6.08 13.55 -7.23
CA SER A 203 -4.99 12.77 -7.81
C SER A 203 -5.37 11.30 -7.97
N VAL A 204 -5.85 10.67 -6.89
CA VAL A 204 -6.31 9.28 -6.91
C VAL A 204 -7.54 9.13 -7.79
N MET A 205 -8.51 10.04 -7.66
CA MET A 205 -9.72 10.07 -8.47
C MET A 205 -9.44 10.33 -9.96
N GLY A 206 -8.37 11.06 -10.29
CA GLY A 206 -7.93 11.34 -11.66
C GLY A 206 -7.24 10.16 -12.36
N LEU A 207 -6.73 9.17 -11.62
CA LEU A 207 -6.13 7.95 -12.16
C LEU A 207 -7.19 7.00 -12.75
N ASN A 208 -7.76 7.36 -13.89
CA ASN A 208 -8.86 6.62 -14.55
C ASN A 208 -8.43 5.89 -15.83
N SER A 209 -7.15 5.88 -16.16
CA SER A 209 -6.62 5.14 -17.31
C SER A 209 -5.18 4.69 -17.05
N SER A 210 -4.75 3.65 -17.77
CA SER A 210 -3.36 3.16 -17.75
C SER A 210 -2.34 4.26 -18.04
N TYR A 211 -2.63 5.12 -19.00
CA TYR A 211 -1.76 6.23 -19.39
C TYR A 211 -1.47 7.19 -18.23
N ILE A 212 -2.49 7.59 -17.47
CA ILE A 212 -2.30 8.50 -16.33
C ILE A 212 -1.54 7.77 -15.21
N CYS A 213 -1.78 6.47 -15.01
CA CYS A 213 -1.02 5.67 -14.05
C CYS A 213 0.48 5.60 -14.37
N ASP A 214 0.82 5.56 -15.66
CA ASP A 214 2.20 5.54 -16.11
C ASP A 214 2.92 6.89 -15.88
N GLN A 215 2.18 7.99 -15.68
CA GLN A 215 2.75 9.28 -15.30
C GLN A 215 2.99 9.40 -13.79
N GLU A 216 2.21 8.70 -12.97
CA GLU A 216 2.25 8.79 -11.50
C GLU A 216 2.40 7.39 -10.83
N PRO A 217 3.41 6.58 -11.21
CA PRO A 217 3.51 5.19 -10.76
C PRO A 217 3.75 5.07 -9.25
N ASP A 218 4.49 6.00 -8.65
CA ASP A 218 4.78 6.02 -7.22
C ASP A 218 3.52 6.19 -6.36
N LEU A 219 2.58 7.03 -6.82
CA LEU A 219 1.30 7.24 -6.15
C LEU A 219 0.42 5.99 -6.25
N VAL A 220 0.37 5.36 -7.42
CA VAL A 220 -0.35 4.09 -7.62
C VAL A 220 0.18 3.02 -6.67
N GLU A 221 1.51 2.87 -6.59
CA GLU A 221 2.14 1.90 -5.68
C GLU A 221 1.85 2.22 -4.21
N ALA A 222 1.98 3.49 -3.80
CA ALA A 222 1.70 3.89 -2.42
C ALA A 222 0.24 3.61 -2.02
N TYR A 223 -0.71 4.00 -2.87
CA TYR A 223 -2.14 3.81 -2.58
C TYR A 223 -2.55 2.33 -2.59
N THR A 224 -2.11 1.55 -3.57
CA THR A 224 -2.47 0.11 -3.63
C THR A 224 -1.84 -0.69 -2.50
N ASN A 225 -0.63 -0.32 -2.07
CA ASN A 225 -0.01 -0.89 -0.87
C ASN A 225 -0.79 -0.51 0.40
N PHE A 226 -1.18 0.77 0.54
CA PHE A 226 -2.06 1.21 1.64
C PHE A 226 -3.36 0.42 1.67
N ALA A 227 -4.06 0.31 0.54
CA ALA A 227 -5.33 -0.40 0.45
C ALA A 227 -5.17 -1.90 0.76
N SER A 228 -4.06 -2.53 0.33
CA SER A 228 -3.74 -3.92 0.69
C SER A 228 -3.53 -4.08 2.20
N ILE A 229 -2.79 -3.16 2.82
CA ILE A 229 -2.54 -3.16 4.26
C ILE A 229 -3.84 -2.90 5.03
N PHE A 230 -4.70 -2.00 4.54
CA PHE A 230 -6.02 -1.75 5.11
C PHE A 230 -6.89 -3.01 5.10
N VAL A 231 -6.97 -3.69 3.96
CA VAL A 231 -7.78 -4.90 3.82
C VAL A 231 -7.29 -6.06 4.70
N ARG A 232 -5.97 -6.25 4.85
CA ARG A 232 -5.43 -7.33 5.68
C ARG A 232 -5.26 -6.98 7.16
N GLY A 233 -5.12 -5.68 7.48
CA GLY A 233 -4.70 -5.19 8.78
C GLY A 233 -5.84 -4.66 9.65
N THR A 234 -7.02 -4.40 9.06
CA THR A 234 -8.20 -3.97 9.82
C THR A 234 -9.18 -5.13 10.07
N ARG A 235 -10.05 -4.96 11.06
CA ARG A 235 -11.06 -5.98 11.38
C ARG A 235 -12.18 -6.02 10.33
N LYS A 236 -12.86 -7.17 10.22
CA LYS A 236 -13.93 -7.40 9.25
C LYS A 236 -15.07 -6.37 9.37
N GLU A 237 -15.37 -5.86 10.56
CA GLU A 237 -16.39 -4.83 10.79
C GLU A 237 -16.00 -3.49 10.13
N VAL A 238 -14.71 -3.14 10.19
CA VAL A 238 -14.16 -1.94 9.54
C VAL A 238 -14.24 -2.07 8.03
N LEU A 239 -13.89 -3.24 7.49
CA LEU A 239 -14.01 -3.53 6.07
C LEU A 239 -15.48 -3.47 5.61
N ALA A 240 -16.40 -4.04 6.41
CA ALA A 240 -17.82 -4.01 6.11
C ALA A 240 -18.38 -2.57 6.07
N ALA A 241 -17.93 -1.70 6.96
CA ALA A 241 -18.29 -0.28 6.97
C ALA A 241 -17.63 0.52 5.83
N SER A 242 -16.62 -0.02 5.16
CA SER A 242 -15.85 0.65 4.10
C SER A 242 -16.29 0.30 2.67
N GLY A 243 -17.46 -0.35 2.50
CA GLY A 243 -17.87 -0.96 1.22
C GLY A 243 -17.79 -0.04 0.00
N ALA A 244 -18.32 1.19 0.09
CA ALA A 244 -18.27 2.14 -1.03
C ALA A 244 -16.84 2.56 -1.41
N ILE A 245 -15.97 2.75 -0.40
CA ILE A 245 -14.57 3.15 -0.61
C ILE A 245 -13.78 1.98 -1.20
N LEU A 246 -14.02 0.76 -0.70
CA LEU A 246 -13.44 -0.47 -1.22
C LEU A 246 -13.84 -0.71 -2.66
N GLU A 247 -15.10 -0.45 -3.04
CA GLU A 247 -15.56 -0.59 -4.42
C GLU A 247 -14.79 0.34 -5.37
N ILE A 248 -14.72 1.64 -5.05
CA ILE A 248 -13.97 2.63 -5.85
C ILE A 248 -12.50 2.23 -5.96
N SER A 249 -11.90 1.86 -4.82
CA SER A 249 -10.50 1.44 -4.74
C SER A 249 -10.23 0.21 -5.61
N PHE A 250 -11.13 -0.78 -5.57
CA PHE A 250 -11.04 -2.02 -6.34
C PHE A 250 -11.16 -1.77 -7.84
N GLN A 251 -12.13 -0.95 -8.28
CA GLN A 251 -12.30 -0.56 -9.68
C GLN A 251 -11.07 0.17 -10.22
N LYS A 252 -10.50 1.08 -9.43
CA LYS A 252 -9.26 1.78 -9.77
C LYS A 252 -8.10 0.80 -9.95
N ALA A 253 -7.90 -0.10 -9.00
CA ALA A 253 -6.84 -1.10 -9.09
C ALA A 253 -7.02 -2.05 -10.29
N ALA A 254 -8.25 -2.38 -10.68
CA ALA A 254 -8.52 -3.11 -11.91
C ALA A 254 -8.02 -2.36 -13.14
N ILE A 255 -8.27 -1.05 -13.27
CA ILE A 255 -7.73 -0.24 -14.37
C ILE A 255 -6.19 -0.23 -14.33
N TRP A 256 -5.61 0.01 -13.15
CA TRP A 256 -4.18 0.22 -12.98
C TRP A 256 -3.33 -1.03 -13.25
N CYS A 257 -3.92 -2.22 -13.21
CA CYS A 257 -3.21 -3.45 -13.55
C CYS A 257 -2.76 -3.51 -15.03
N THR A 258 -3.30 -2.64 -15.88
CA THR A 258 -2.94 -2.53 -17.30
C THR A 258 -1.77 -1.57 -17.56
N ALA A 259 -1.39 -0.73 -16.58
CA ALA A 259 -0.31 0.26 -16.67
C ALA A 259 1.03 -0.35 -17.11
N MET A 260 1.75 0.30 -18.04
CA MET A 260 3.03 -0.21 -18.54
C MET A 260 4.11 -0.25 -17.46
N HIS A 261 4.03 0.64 -16.47
CA HIS A 261 4.91 0.62 -15.32
C HIS A 261 4.71 -0.65 -14.49
N ARG A 262 5.74 -1.52 -14.50
CA ARG A 262 5.66 -2.87 -13.92
C ARG A 262 5.34 -2.85 -12.42
N GLY A 263 5.94 -1.94 -11.64
CA GLY A 263 5.73 -1.86 -10.20
C GLY A 263 4.28 -1.54 -9.86
N ALA A 264 3.80 -0.40 -10.31
CA ALA A 264 2.39 0.04 -10.27
C ALA A 264 1.39 -1.06 -10.66
N ALA A 265 1.55 -1.70 -11.82
CA ALA A 265 0.64 -2.76 -12.25
C ALA A 265 0.64 -3.97 -11.30
N LEU A 266 1.81 -4.41 -10.83
CA LEU A 266 1.92 -5.55 -9.91
C LEU A 266 1.44 -5.21 -8.50
N ALA A 267 1.58 -3.96 -8.05
CA ALA A 267 1.04 -3.48 -6.79
C ALA A 267 -0.50 -3.48 -6.82
N ALA A 268 -1.09 -2.96 -7.90
CA ALA A 268 -2.53 -3.01 -8.13
C ALA A 268 -3.07 -4.46 -8.17
N MET A 269 -2.41 -5.36 -8.91
CA MET A 269 -2.77 -6.78 -8.92
C MET A 269 -2.63 -7.45 -7.54
N SER A 270 -1.64 -7.03 -6.75
CA SER A 270 -1.45 -7.57 -5.39
C SER A 270 -2.58 -7.12 -4.46
N TYR A 271 -3.04 -5.88 -4.60
CA TYR A 271 -4.23 -5.40 -3.87
C TYR A 271 -5.50 -6.15 -4.28
N LEU A 272 -5.77 -6.31 -5.58
CA LEU A 272 -6.92 -7.08 -6.07
C LEU A 272 -6.93 -8.51 -5.51
N SER A 273 -5.78 -9.18 -5.59
CA SER A 273 -5.61 -10.55 -5.06
C SER A 273 -5.76 -10.60 -3.54
N CYS A 274 -5.27 -9.59 -2.81
CA CYS A 274 -5.44 -9.46 -1.37
C CYS A 274 -6.92 -9.31 -1.00
N PHE A 275 -7.66 -8.45 -1.69
CA PHE A 275 -9.10 -8.26 -1.48
C PHE A 275 -9.89 -9.55 -1.69
N LEU A 276 -9.65 -10.22 -2.81
CA LEU A 276 -10.33 -11.48 -3.12
C LEU A 276 -9.97 -12.58 -2.10
N GLU A 277 -8.73 -12.63 -1.64
CA GLU A 277 -8.31 -13.62 -0.63
C GLU A 277 -9.02 -13.43 0.71
N ILE A 278 -9.09 -12.19 1.20
CA ILE A 278 -9.76 -11.87 2.46
C ILE A 278 -11.28 -12.06 2.32
N GLY A 279 -11.86 -11.67 1.19
CA GLY A 279 -13.27 -11.91 0.86
C GLY A 279 -13.62 -13.40 0.84
N LEU A 280 -12.79 -14.21 0.19
CA LEU A 280 -12.94 -15.66 0.12
C LEU A 280 -12.77 -16.33 1.49
N SER A 281 -11.76 -15.92 2.27
CA SER A 281 -11.57 -16.42 3.63
C SER A 281 -12.79 -16.09 4.51
N SER A 282 -13.36 -14.89 4.35
CA SER A 282 -14.58 -14.51 5.05
C SER A 282 -15.80 -15.34 4.64
N LEU A 283 -15.92 -15.74 3.38
CA LEU A 283 -17.00 -16.60 2.90
C LEU A 283 -16.89 -18.03 3.45
N LEU A 284 -15.67 -18.53 3.65
CA LEU A 284 -15.41 -19.89 4.16
C LEU A 284 -15.62 -20.02 5.67
N GLU A 285 -15.27 -19.00 6.46
CA GLU A 285 -15.32 -19.07 7.93
C GLU A 285 -16.75 -18.97 8.50
N SER A 286 -17.62 -18.17 7.87
CA SER A 286 -19.08 -18.07 8.07
C SER A 286 -19.56 -16.80 7.38
N GLU A 287 -20.74 -16.79 6.73
CA GLU A 287 -21.29 -15.57 6.11
C GLU A 287 -21.41 -14.43 7.15
N GLY A 288 -20.53 -13.44 7.05
CA GLY A 288 -20.45 -12.26 7.90
C GLY A 288 -20.73 -10.98 7.13
N SER A 289 -20.77 -9.84 7.83
CA SER A 289 -21.04 -8.53 7.21
C SER A 289 -20.06 -8.20 6.08
N PHE A 290 -18.78 -8.55 6.22
CA PHE A 290 -17.78 -8.30 5.17
C PHE A 290 -17.95 -9.20 3.93
N SER A 291 -18.36 -10.46 4.07
CA SER A 291 -18.56 -11.33 2.90
C SER A 291 -19.65 -10.80 1.98
N THR A 292 -20.70 -10.20 2.54
CA THR A 292 -21.75 -9.50 1.78
C THR A 292 -21.15 -8.33 0.98
N ILE A 293 -20.33 -7.51 1.63
CA ILE A 293 -19.67 -6.38 0.97
C ILE A 293 -18.72 -6.86 -0.14
N ALA A 294 -17.92 -7.90 0.11
CA ALA A 294 -17.04 -8.48 -0.90
C ALA A 294 -17.83 -8.98 -2.12
N ILE A 295 -18.96 -9.66 -1.91
CA ILE A 295 -19.84 -10.13 -2.99
C ILE A 295 -20.39 -8.94 -3.79
N HIS A 296 -20.88 -7.89 -3.12
CA HIS A 296 -21.40 -6.71 -3.82
C HIS A 296 -20.30 -6.02 -4.63
N VAL A 297 -19.14 -5.73 -4.04
CA VAL A 297 -18.00 -5.12 -4.74
C VAL A 297 -17.61 -5.93 -5.98
N ILE A 298 -17.52 -7.26 -5.85
CA ILE A 298 -17.18 -8.15 -6.97
C ILE A 298 -18.29 -8.17 -8.02
N SER A 299 -19.57 -8.18 -7.62
CA SER A 299 -20.69 -8.17 -8.57
C SER A 299 -20.75 -6.88 -9.40
N HIS A 300 -20.48 -5.72 -8.80
CA HIS A 300 -20.49 -4.43 -9.50
C HIS A 300 -19.22 -4.19 -10.32
N SER A 301 -18.09 -4.75 -9.90
CA SER A 301 -16.77 -4.45 -10.50
C SER A 301 -16.20 -5.60 -11.34
N GLY A 302 -16.86 -6.77 -11.34
CA GLY A 302 -16.33 -8.01 -11.90
C GLY A 302 -16.11 -7.96 -13.41
N GLU A 303 -17.03 -7.33 -14.15
CA GLU A 303 -16.87 -7.14 -15.60
C GLU A 303 -15.62 -6.32 -15.91
N GLY A 304 -15.46 -5.17 -15.25
CA GLY A 304 -14.28 -4.32 -15.37
C GLY A 304 -13.00 -5.02 -14.96
N LEU A 305 -13.03 -5.81 -13.88
CA LEU A 305 -11.90 -6.62 -13.44
C LEU A 305 -11.45 -7.63 -14.50
N VAL A 306 -12.37 -8.45 -15.01
CA VAL A 306 -12.06 -9.49 -15.99
C VAL A 306 -11.55 -8.87 -17.29
N SER A 307 -12.21 -7.80 -17.77
CA SER A 307 -11.79 -7.05 -18.95
C SER A 307 -10.37 -6.52 -18.81
N ASN A 308 -10.05 -5.85 -17.70
CA ASN A 308 -8.71 -5.31 -17.48
C ASN A 308 -7.65 -6.41 -17.27
N ILE A 309 -7.99 -7.56 -16.67
CA ILE A 309 -7.06 -8.70 -16.57
C ILE A 309 -6.73 -9.26 -17.95
N VAL A 310 -7.73 -9.43 -18.82
CA VAL A 310 -7.52 -9.88 -20.20
C VAL A 310 -6.65 -8.86 -20.95
N TYR A 311 -6.94 -7.57 -20.83
CA TYR A 311 -6.14 -6.51 -21.44
C TYR A 311 -4.70 -6.46 -20.90
N ALA A 312 -4.50 -6.71 -19.61
CA ALA A 312 -3.17 -6.75 -19.00
C ALA A 312 -2.31 -7.92 -19.50
N LEU A 313 -2.91 -8.94 -20.13
CA LEU A 313 -2.23 -10.06 -20.77
C LEU A 313 -1.89 -9.80 -22.24
N LEU A 314 -2.14 -8.61 -22.75
CA LEU A 314 -1.73 -8.18 -24.09
C LEU A 314 -0.42 -7.38 -24.05
N GLY A 315 0.29 -7.37 -25.18
CA GLY A 315 1.48 -6.55 -25.39
C GLY A 315 2.74 -7.03 -24.66
N VAL A 316 3.76 -6.17 -24.67
CA VAL A 316 5.15 -6.55 -24.31
C VAL A 316 5.37 -6.89 -22.83
N SER A 317 4.52 -6.39 -21.93
CA SER A 317 4.62 -6.56 -20.48
C SER A 317 3.79 -7.74 -19.93
N ALA A 318 2.96 -8.36 -20.76
CA ALA A 318 2.01 -9.43 -20.39
C ALA A 318 2.65 -10.57 -19.59
N MET A 319 3.83 -11.03 -20.02
CA MET A 319 4.51 -12.18 -19.41
C MET A 319 4.89 -11.96 -17.94
N SER A 320 5.15 -10.71 -17.55
CA SER A 320 5.43 -10.38 -16.15
C SER A 320 4.19 -10.47 -15.24
N ARG A 321 2.99 -10.48 -15.83
CA ARG A 321 1.70 -10.40 -15.15
C ARG A 321 0.94 -11.73 -15.11
N VAL A 322 1.26 -12.66 -16.01
CA VAL A 322 0.64 -14.01 -16.14
C VAL A 322 0.34 -14.68 -14.80
N HIS A 323 1.30 -14.69 -13.87
CA HIS A 323 1.09 -15.36 -12.59
C HIS A 323 0.00 -14.69 -11.75
N LYS A 324 0.03 -13.36 -11.64
CA LYS A 324 -0.93 -12.58 -10.84
C LYS A 324 -2.32 -12.61 -11.48
N CYS A 325 -2.41 -12.45 -12.80
CA CYS A 325 -3.67 -12.60 -13.55
C CYS A 325 -4.31 -13.97 -13.28
N ALA A 326 -3.53 -15.04 -13.36
CA ALA A 326 -4.05 -16.39 -13.12
C ALA A 326 -4.49 -16.60 -11.68
N THR A 327 -3.75 -16.05 -10.70
CA THR A 327 -4.15 -16.08 -9.29
C THR A 327 -5.47 -15.35 -9.05
N ILE A 328 -5.61 -14.13 -9.57
CA ILE A 328 -6.83 -13.31 -9.42
C ILE A 328 -8.03 -14.02 -10.04
N LEU A 329 -7.87 -14.57 -11.26
CA LEU A 329 -8.93 -15.32 -11.93
C LEU A 329 -9.30 -16.61 -11.18
N GLN A 330 -8.32 -17.33 -10.61
CA GLN A 330 -8.57 -18.50 -9.76
C GLN A 330 -9.39 -18.12 -8.51
N GLN A 331 -9.02 -17.03 -7.83
CA GLN A 331 -9.71 -16.54 -6.64
C GLN A 331 -11.14 -16.08 -6.98
N LEU A 332 -11.32 -15.35 -8.08
CA LEU A 332 -12.62 -14.92 -8.56
C LEU A 332 -13.53 -16.11 -8.87
N ALA A 333 -13.00 -17.12 -9.59
CA ALA A 333 -13.72 -18.35 -9.90
C ALA A 333 -14.10 -19.15 -8.64
N ALA A 334 -13.24 -19.18 -7.63
CA ALA A 334 -13.52 -19.83 -6.34
C ALA A 334 -14.67 -19.12 -5.60
N ILE A 335 -14.70 -17.78 -5.59
CA ILE A 335 -15.79 -16.99 -5.01
C ILE A 335 -17.10 -17.27 -5.75
N CYS A 336 -17.11 -17.18 -7.09
CA CYS A 336 -18.30 -17.52 -7.90
C CYS A 336 -18.80 -18.94 -7.61
N SER A 337 -17.90 -19.91 -7.45
CA SER A 337 -18.26 -21.31 -7.16
C SER A 337 -18.86 -21.49 -5.76
N LEU A 338 -18.39 -20.74 -4.76
CA LEU A 338 -19.01 -20.75 -3.43
C LEU A 338 -20.39 -20.09 -3.44
N SER A 339 -20.54 -18.96 -4.14
CA SER A 339 -21.81 -18.23 -4.20
C SER A 339 -22.93 -19.04 -4.86
N GLU A 340 -22.62 -19.97 -5.77
CA GLU A 340 -23.59 -20.92 -6.34
C GLU A 340 -24.30 -21.79 -5.28
N ARG A 341 -23.70 -21.96 -4.11
CA ARG A 341 -24.22 -22.80 -3.01
C ARG A 341 -24.96 -22.00 -1.94
N THR A 342 -25.08 -20.69 -2.11
CA THR A 342 -25.63 -19.78 -1.10
C THR A 342 -26.76 -18.93 -1.69
N ILE A 343 -27.35 -18.07 -0.86
CA ILE A 343 -28.35 -17.09 -1.30
C ILE A 343 -27.79 -16.09 -2.32
N TRP A 344 -26.47 -15.98 -2.39
CA TRP A 344 -25.76 -15.01 -3.22
C TRP A 344 -25.69 -15.39 -4.70
N LYS A 345 -26.10 -16.61 -5.09
CA LYS A 345 -26.19 -17.05 -6.48
C LYS A 345 -26.93 -16.04 -7.39
N ALA A 346 -27.96 -15.37 -6.86
CA ALA A 346 -28.74 -14.38 -7.61
C ALA A 346 -27.95 -13.09 -7.91
N ILE A 347 -26.85 -12.82 -7.20
CA ILE A 347 -26.04 -11.60 -7.31
C ILE A 347 -24.70 -11.91 -7.97
N LEU A 348 -24.07 -13.02 -7.58
CA LEU A 348 -22.76 -13.44 -8.06
C LEU A 348 -22.75 -14.95 -8.22
N GLY A 349 -22.41 -15.43 -9.41
CA GLY A 349 -22.35 -16.86 -9.69
C GLY A 349 -21.46 -17.18 -10.88
N TRP A 350 -21.55 -18.43 -11.33
CA TRP A 350 -20.80 -18.91 -12.49
C TRP A 350 -21.26 -18.23 -13.79
N GLU A 351 -22.56 -17.93 -13.89
CA GLU A 351 -23.14 -17.21 -15.03
C GLU A 351 -22.55 -15.79 -15.15
N SER A 352 -22.36 -15.08 -14.03
CA SER A 352 -21.71 -13.77 -14.02
C SER A 352 -20.29 -13.86 -14.59
N LEU A 353 -19.50 -14.83 -14.13
CA LEU A 353 -18.12 -15.02 -14.60
C LEU A 353 -18.06 -15.36 -16.09
N HIS A 354 -18.98 -16.19 -16.58
CA HIS A 354 -19.12 -16.49 -18.00
C HIS A 354 -19.44 -15.24 -18.82
N ALA A 355 -20.45 -14.46 -18.41
CA ALA A 355 -20.84 -13.24 -19.10
C ALA A 355 -19.69 -12.22 -19.16
N TRP A 356 -18.96 -12.02 -18.05
CA TRP A 356 -17.83 -11.10 -17.99
C TRP A 356 -16.66 -11.54 -18.86
N LEU A 357 -16.34 -12.84 -18.88
CA LEU A 357 -15.26 -13.34 -19.74
C LEU A 357 -15.63 -13.23 -21.21
N LEU A 358 -16.88 -13.55 -21.57
CA LEU A 358 -17.38 -13.38 -22.93
C LEU A 358 -17.31 -11.91 -23.37
N ALA A 359 -17.81 -10.99 -22.54
CA ALA A 359 -17.77 -9.56 -22.82
C ALA A 359 -16.33 -9.05 -22.96
N ALA A 360 -15.42 -9.46 -22.07
CA ALA A 360 -14.01 -9.08 -22.13
C ALA A 360 -13.34 -9.51 -23.44
N VAL A 361 -13.58 -10.74 -23.90
CA VAL A 361 -12.99 -11.26 -25.14
C VAL A 361 -13.63 -10.60 -26.37
N GLN A 362 -14.94 -10.37 -26.37
CA GLN A 362 -15.65 -9.71 -27.46
C GLN A 362 -15.30 -8.22 -27.60
N ALA A 363 -14.93 -7.57 -26.49
CA ALA A 363 -14.53 -6.16 -26.48
C ALA A 363 -13.10 -5.93 -26.97
N LEU A 364 -12.28 -6.99 -27.13
CA LEU A 364 -10.95 -6.86 -27.71
C LEU A 364 -11.04 -6.47 -29.19
N PRO A 365 -10.22 -5.49 -29.65
CA PRO A 365 -10.13 -5.19 -31.08
C PRO A 365 -9.78 -6.44 -31.90
N VAL A 366 -10.36 -6.55 -33.09
CA VAL A 366 -10.28 -7.75 -33.95
C VAL A 366 -8.84 -8.06 -34.34
N GLU A 367 -7.98 -7.05 -34.36
CA GLU A 367 -6.56 -7.16 -34.64
C GLU A 367 -5.78 -7.88 -33.54
N TYR A 368 -6.34 -7.93 -32.32
CA TYR A 368 -5.69 -8.64 -31.22
C TYR A 368 -5.91 -10.14 -31.28
N LEU A 369 -7.07 -10.61 -31.77
CA LEU A 369 -7.43 -12.02 -31.73
C LEU A 369 -7.26 -12.70 -33.10
N ARG A 370 -6.93 -13.99 -33.08
CA ARG A 370 -6.89 -14.81 -34.30
C ARG A 370 -8.31 -15.18 -34.72
N GLN A 371 -8.50 -15.46 -36.02
CA GLN A 371 -9.78 -15.90 -36.54
C GLN A 371 -10.24 -17.20 -35.84
N GLY A 372 -11.45 -17.22 -35.27
CA GLY A 372 -12.00 -18.36 -34.54
C GLY A 372 -11.54 -18.48 -33.07
N GLU A 373 -10.70 -17.54 -32.60
CA GLU A 373 -10.18 -17.57 -31.23
C GLU A 373 -11.25 -17.16 -30.20
N VAL A 374 -12.13 -16.21 -30.53
CA VAL A 374 -13.22 -15.77 -29.64
C VAL A 374 -14.11 -16.94 -29.24
N GLU A 375 -14.50 -17.78 -30.21
CA GLU A 375 -15.43 -18.89 -30.03
C GLU A 375 -14.82 -20.04 -29.21
N THR A 376 -13.49 -20.16 -29.21
CA THR A 376 -12.76 -21.26 -28.56
C THR A 376 -12.18 -20.87 -27.20
N LEU A 377 -11.79 -19.61 -27.02
CA LEU A 377 -11.11 -19.14 -25.82
C LEU A 377 -11.99 -19.22 -24.58
N VAL A 378 -13.23 -18.70 -24.66
CA VAL A 378 -14.15 -18.61 -23.51
C VAL A 378 -14.50 -20.00 -22.95
N PRO A 379 -14.91 -21.00 -23.75
CA PRO A 379 -15.19 -22.34 -23.23
C PRO A 379 -13.96 -23.02 -22.60
N ILE A 380 -12.77 -22.86 -23.20
CA ILE A 380 -11.53 -23.46 -22.71
C ILE A 380 -11.14 -22.85 -21.35
N TRP A 381 -11.19 -21.52 -21.26
CA TRP A 381 -10.85 -20.80 -20.03
C TRP A 381 -11.84 -21.08 -18.92
N LEU A 382 -13.15 -21.12 -19.19
CA LEU A 382 -14.16 -21.47 -18.18
C LEU A 382 -13.94 -22.87 -17.61
N ASN A 383 -13.65 -23.86 -18.46
CA ASN A 383 -13.35 -25.21 -17.97
C ASN A 383 -12.09 -25.23 -17.08
N ALA A 384 -11.04 -24.50 -17.48
CA ALA A 384 -9.82 -24.39 -16.69
C ALA A 384 -10.05 -23.64 -15.35
N LEU A 385 -10.87 -22.59 -15.36
CA LEU A 385 -11.27 -21.84 -14.16
C LEU A 385 -12.05 -22.73 -13.20
N GLY A 386 -12.94 -23.59 -13.68
CA GLY A 386 -13.70 -24.52 -12.84
C GLY A 386 -12.77 -25.50 -12.11
N GLY A 387 -11.81 -26.09 -12.83
CA GLY A 387 -10.79 -26.95 -12.22
C GLY A 387 -9.89 -26.20 -11.24
N ALA A 388 -9.46 -24.98 -11.57
CA ALA A 388 -8.62 -24.16 -10.71
C ALA A 388 -9.35 -23.71 -9.43
N ALA A 389 -10.64 -23.39 -9.53
CA ALA A 389 -11.49 -23.04 -8.39
C ALA A 389 -11.64 -24.23 -7.43
N SER A 390 -11.92 -25.44 -7.94
CA SER A 390 -12.03 -26.65 -7.12
C SER A 390 -10.74 -26.93 -6.36
N ASP A 391 -9.60 -26.94 -7.07
CA ASP A 391 -8.27 -27.11 -6.46
C ASP A 391 -8.03 -26.10 -5.33
N TYR A 392 -8.45 -24.85 -5.53
CA TYR A 392 -8.25 -23.78 -4.56
C TYR A 392 -9.09 -23.99 -3.31
N LEU A 393 -10.39 -24.28 -3.47
CA LEU A 393 -11.31 -24.51 -2.35
C LEU A 393 -10.96 -25.78 -1.56
N GLU A 394 -10.52 -26.84 -2.24
CA GLU A 394 -10.02 -28.07 -1.61
C GLU A 394 -8.79 -27.79 -0.74
N SER A 395 -7.85 -26.96 -1.23
CA SER A 395 -6.66 -26.58 -0.47
C SER A 395 -6.97 -25.81 0.83
N LYS A 396 -8.08 -25.06 0.84
CA LYS A 396 -8.52 -24.26 2.00
C LYS A 396 -9.39 -25.01 3.00
N SER A 397 -10.02 -26.11 2.59
CA SER A 397 -10.93 -26.90 3.45
C SER A 397 -10.21 -28.01 4.23
N CYS A 398 -9.03 -28.46 3.79
CA CYS A 398 -8.25 -29.51 4.45
C CYS A 398 -7.40 -29.00 5.63
N ASN A 399 -8.05 -28.58 6.72
CA ASN A 399 -7.47 -28.02 7.95
C ASN A 399 -6.69 -29.02 8.85
N GLY A 400 -5.71 -29.77 8.34
CA GLY A 400 -4.96 -30.69 9.23
C GLY A 400 -3.61 -31.22 8.75
N VAL A 401 -3.32 -31.15 7.45
CA VAL A 401 -1.98 -31.42 6.95
C VAL A 401 -1.46 -30.09 6.44
N LYS A 402 -0.32 -29.62 6.98
CA LYS A 402 0.47 -28.54 6.39
C LYS A 402 0.89 -28.96 4.98
N SER A 403 -0.03 -28.92 4.02
CA SER A 403 0.31 -28.97 2.62
C SER A 403 0.34 -27.53 2.14
N ASP A 404 1.55 -26.99 2.00
CA ASP A 404 1.87 -25.69 1.41
C ASP A 404 1.50 -25.61 -0.08
N TYR A 405 0.30 -26.04 -0.46
CA TYR A 405 -0.22 -25.84 -1.81
C TYR A 405 -0.78 -24.43 -1.89
N GLY A 406 0.12 -23.46 -2.12
CA GLY A 406 -0.25 -22.08 -2.46
C GLY A 406 -1.03 -21.98 -3.78
N HIS A 407 -1.31 -20.75 -4.22
CA HIS A 407 -1.97 -20.47 -5.50
C HIS A 407 -1.36 -21.27 -6.66
N MET A 408 -2.21 -21.73 -7.58
CA MET A 408 -1.79 -22.40 -8.82
C MET A 408 -1.03 -23.74 -8.64
N GLN A 409 -1.07 -24.37 -7.45
CA GLN A 409 -0.37 -25.64 -7.19
C GLN A 409 -1.18 -26.90 -7.52
N GLY A 410 -2.49 -26.80 -7.69
CA GLY A 410 -3.33 -27.90 -8.14
C GLY A 410 -3.22 -28.19 -9.65
N LYS A 411 -3.83 -29.28 -10.13
CA LYS A 411 -3.80 -29.66 -11.56
C LYS A 411 -4.53 -28.62 -12.41
N GLY A 412 -5.75 -28.25 -12.03
CA GLY A 412 -6.54 -27.20 -12.66
C GLY A 412 -5.85 -25.83 -12.58
N GLY A 413 -5.26 -25.48 -11.44
CA GLY A 413 -4.43 -24.28 -11.31
C GLY A 413 -3.30 -24.23 -12.34
N ARG A 414 -2.47 -25.28 -12.42
CA ARG A 414 -1.39 -25.36 -13.43
C ARG A 414 -1.89 -25.27 -14.87
N VAL A 415 -3.05 -25.86 -15.17
CA VAL A 415 -3.68 -25.77 -16.50
C VAL A 415 -4.09 -24.32 -16.81
N LEU A 416 -4.77 -23.64 -15.88
CA LEU A 416 -5.14 -22.23 -16.03
C LEU A 416 -3.91 -21.34 -16.26
N LYS A 417 -2.84 -21.51 -15.47
CA LYS A 417 -1.59 -20.75 -15.65
C LYS A 417 -1.00 -20.93 -17.04
N ARG A 418 -1.02 -22.18 -17.54
CA ARG A 418 -0.47 -22.52 -18.84
C ARG A 418 -1.27 -21.85 -19.95
N LEU A 419 -2.59 -21.93 -19.92
CA LEU A 419 -3.46 -21.31 -20.92
C LEU A 419 -3.31 -19.78 -20.95
N ILE A 420 -3.26 -19.15 -19.77
CA ILE A 420 -3.02 -17.70 -19.67
C ILE A 420 -1.65 -17.32 -20.21
N ARG A 421 -0.62 -18.14 -19.96
CA ARG A 421 0.71 -17.94 -20.52
C ARG A 421 0.69 -18.07 -22.04
N GLU A 422 0.08 -19.12 -22.57
CA GLU A 422 -0.02 -19.37 -24.02
C GLU A 422 -0.74 -18.20 -24.73
N PHE A 423 -1.80 -17.68 -24.12
CA PHE A 423 -2.47 -16.47 -24.59
C PHE A 423 -1.52 -15.27 -24.59
N ALA A 424 -0.88 -14.96 -23.45
CA ALA A 424 0.05 -13.84 -23.35
C ALA A 424 1.23 -13.94 -24.34
N ASP A 425 1.84 -15.12 -24.48
CA ASP A 425 2.92 -15.37 -25.44
C ASP A 425 2.44 -15.22 -26.89
N GLY A 426 1.24 -15.71 -27.20
CA GLY A 426 0.61 -15.62 -28.52
C GLY A 426 0.27 -14.19 -28.96
N HIS A 427 0.13 -13.27 -27.99
CA HIS A 427 -0.33 -11.88 -28.19
C HIS A 427 0.74 -10.82 -27.84
N ARG A 428 1.97 -11.25 -27.56
CA ARG A 428 3.07 -10.37 -27.12
C ARG A 428 3.59 -9.44 -28.22
N ASN A 429 3.54 -9.88 -29.48
CA ASN A 429 4.16 -9.21 -30.63
C ASN A 429 3.16 -8.52 -31.55
N ILE A 430 1.94 -8.27 -31.07
CA ILE A 430 0.95 -7.53 -31.85
C ILE A 430 1.49 -6.10 -31.97
N PRO A 431 1.78 -5.61 -33.18
CA PRO A 431 2.42 -4.30 -33.34
C PRO A 431 1.54 -3.25 -32.67
N ASN A 432 2.15 -2.40 -31.84
CA ASN A 432 1.51 -1.24 -31.23
C ASN A 432 0.84 -0.43 -32.35
N LEU A 433 -0.47 -0.59 -32.53
CA LEU A 433 -1.28 0.38 -33.24
C LEU A 433 -1.46 1.53 -32.26
N THR A 434 -0.58 2.51 -32.40
CA THR A 434 -0.59 3.81 -31.72
C THR A 434 -1.94 4.49 -31.78
#